data_AF-A0A0Q5M894-F1
#
_entry.id   AF-A0A0Q5M894-F1
#
_cell.length_a   1.000
_cell.length_b   1.000
_cell.length_c   1.000
_cell.angle_alpha   90.00
_cell.angle_beta   90.00
_cell.angle_gamma   90.00
#
_symmetry.space_group_name_H-M   'P 1'
#
loop_
_entity.id
_entity.type
_entity.pdbx_description
1 polymer ?
#
loop_
_entity_poly.entity_id
_entity_poly.type
_entity_poly.pdbx_seq_one_letter_code
_entity_poly.pdbx_strand_id
1 'polypeptide(L)'
;MSDATCVGEARRHCAHAIGDWGWSEEDAGRLSLVVTELGTNLVRHAVQGQLWIAFKPAWREVEVIALDKGPGMADVQRSLTDGVSTGSGSPGTGLGALRRMADDFDVHSSPQGTLVLARVRPQGVAPPALGARLGAVRLAAPGETVCGDGWALALQGSAPAEGAPGVEPLQAGGSEDTVDGLPHYDSATLLVSDGLGHGPDAAAASDTALAAFARDPFAPLPALLQTLHRALHGTRGAALFLLRATRGQALHFTGAGNVLGRVMSGVYDKSMLTPHGTAGVQLRRTEQPSMQELPSHAMMLVHTDGIASRWPASALAPLMPRDPTLLAAALVWTQLRGRDDATVVVLKQEEPS
;
A
#
# COMPACT_ATOMS: atom_id res chain seq x y z
N MET A 1 -16.93 12.28 -1.72
CA MET A 1 -17.46 12.52 -3.09
C MET A 1 -18.93 12.84 -2.95
N SER A 2 -19.34 14.10 -3.15
CA SER A 2 -20.72 14.56 -2.89
C SER A 2 -21.51 14.91 -4.15
N ASP A 3 -20.84 15.37 -5.21
CA ASP A 3 -21.47 15.74 -6.46
C ASP A 3 -20.49 15.62 -7.66
N ALA A 4 -20.97 16.00 -8.85
CA ALA A 4 -20.18 15.99 -10.09
C ALA A 4 -19.03 17.02 -10.08
N THR A 5 -19.11 18.07 -9.26
CA THR A 5 -18.04 19.08 -9.13
C THR A 5 -16.79 18.44 -8.55
N CYS A 6 -16.94 17.63 -7.50
CA CYS A 6 -15.83 16.88 -6.90
C CYS A 6 -15.14 15.94 -7.90
N VAL A 7 -15.90 15.32 -8.83
CA VAL A 7 -15.32 14.46 -9.89
C VAL A 7 -14.45 15.29 -10.84
N GLY A 8 -14.94 16.46 -11.23
CA GLY A 8 -14.18 17.40 -12.07
C GLY A 8 -12.91 17.91 -11.38
N GLU A 9 -12.96 18.17 -10.07
CA GLU A 9 -11.79 18.55 -9.26
C GLU A 9 -10.75 17.44 -9.19
N ALA A 10 -11.17 16.20 -8.88
CA ALA A 10 -10.28 15.04 -8.82
C ALA A 10 -9.54 14.84 -10.15
N ARG A 11 -10.26 14.92 -11.27
CA ARG A 11 -9.65 14.83 -12.62
C ARG A 11 -8.62 15.92 -12.86
N ARG A 12 -8.93 17.19 -12.53
CA ARG A 12 -7.98 18.30 -12.68
C ARG A 12 -6.76 18.13 -11.79
N HIS A 13 -6.95 17.65 -10.56
CA HIS A 13 -5.87 17.35 -9.64
C HIS A 13 -4.93 16.27 -10.19
N CYS A 14 -5.48 15.17 -10.72
CA CYS A 14 -4.68 14.14 -11.39
C CYS A 14 -3.88 14.71 -12.56
N ALA A 15 -4.52 15.46 -13.46
CA ALA A 15 -3.86 16.05 -14.63
C ALA A 15 -2.72 17.00 -14.23
N HIS A 16 -2.92 17.80 -13.17
CA HIS A 16 -1.87 18.66 -12.64
C HIS A 16 -0.71 17.87 -12.02
N ALA A 17 -1.02 16.87 -11.19
CA ALA A 17 -0.01 16.09 -10.47
C ALA A 17 0.90 15.26 -11.38
N ILE A 18 0.39 14.78 -12.53
CA ILE A 18 1.19 14.04 -13.52
C ILE A 18 1.83 14.94 -14.60
N GLY A 19 1.60 16.26 -14.55
CA GLY A 19 1.97 17.17 -15.64
C GLY A 19 3.45 17.10 -16.05
N ASP A 20 4.33 16.91 -15.06
CA ASP A 20 5.78 16.87 -15.27
C ASP A 20 6.33 15.42 -15.35
N TRP A 21 5.46 14.40 -15.41
CA TRP A 21 5.87 12.98 -15.42
C TRP A 21 6.16 12.43 -16.83
N GLY A 22 6.00 13.27 -17.86
CA GLY A 22 6.22 12.88 -19.26
C GLY A 22 5.23 11.82 -19.76
N TRP A 23 3.99 11.85 -19.28
CA TRP A 23 2.92 11.00 -19.79
C TRP A 23 2.43 11.50 -21.15
N SER A 24 2.03 10.58 -22.02
CA SER A 24 1.39 10.95 -23.29
C SER A 24 0.01 11.57 -23.04
N GLU A 25 -0.50 12.36 -24.00
CA GLU A 25 -1.89 12.87 -23.93
C GLU A 25 -2.91 11.73 -23.86
N GLU A 26 -2.62 10.60 -24.50
CA GLU A 26 -3.46 9.40 -24.48
C GLU A 26 -3.50 8.76 -23.08
N ASP A 27 -2.34 8.57 -22.43
CA ASP A 27 -2.27 8.02 -21.07
C ASP A 27 -2.91 8.94 -20.03
N ALA A 28 -2.69 10.25 -20.15
CA ALA A 28 -3.35 11.25 -19.30
C ALA A 28 -4.88 11.24 -19.51
N GLY A 29 -5.32 11.10 -20.76
CA GLY A 29 -6.73 10.93 -21.12
C GLY A 29 -7.35 9.68 -20.50
N ARG A 30 -6.63 8.55 -20.54
CA ARG A 30 -7.04 7.27 -19.93
C ARG A 30 -7.19 7.37 -18.41
N LEU A 31 -6.23 7.98 -17.71
CA LEU A 31 -6.35 8.27 -16.27
C LEU A 31 -7.59 9.13 -15.97
N SER A 32 -7.80 10.18 -16.76
CA SER A 32 -8.95 11.06 -16.63
C SER A 32 -10.29 10.32 -16.76
N LEU A 33 -10.40 9.37 -17.70
CA LEU A 33 -11.58 8.52 -17.84
C LEU A 33 -11.77 7.61 -16.63
N VAL A 34 -10.71 6.96 -16.15
CA VAL A 34 -10.75 6.10 -14.95
C VAL A 34 -11.26 6.87 -13.73
N VAL A 35 -10.70 8.05 -13.45
CA VAL A 35 -11.12 8.92 -12.34
C VAL A 35 -12.57 9.37 -12.50
N THR A 36 -12.98 9.71 -13.73
CA THR A 36 -14.35 10.18 -14.00
C THR A 36 -15.39 9.08 -13.79
N GLU A 37 -15.13 7.86 -14.27
CA GLU A 37 -16.05 6.74 -14.12
C GLU A 37 -16.15 6.28 -12.66
N LEU A 38 -15.02 6.13 -11.96
CA LEU A 38 -15.02 5.79 -10.53
C LEU A 38 -15.74 6.87 -9.69
N GLY A 39 -15.44 8.14 -9.93
CA GLY A 39 -16.10 9.26 -9.24
C GLY A 39 -17.60 9.32 -9.53
N THR A 40 -18.01 9.12 -10.79
CA THR A 40 -19.42 9.13 -11.19
C THR A 40 -20.18 7.94 -10.58
N ASN A 41 -19.56 6.77 -10.51
CA ASN A 41 -20.15 5.60 -9.84
C ASN A 41 -20.40 5.88 -8.35
N LEU A 42 -19.47 6.54 -7.66
CA LEU A 42 -19.69 6.98 -6.28
C LEU A 42 -20.87 7.95 -6.18
N VAL A 43 -20.95 8.97 -7.04
CA VAL A 43 -22.06 9.94 -7.02
C VAL A 43 -23.42 9.29 -7.28
N ARG A 44 -23.48 8.29 -8.18
CA ARG A 44 -24.74 7.65 -8.59
C ARG A 44 -25.21 6.55 -7.66
N HIS A 45 -24.29 5.81 -7.04
CA HIS A 45 -24.60 4.54 -6.37
C HIS A 45 -24.19 4.47 -4.90
N ALA A 46 -23.26 5.32 -4.44
CA ALA A 46 -22.82 5.28 -3.04
C ALA A 46 -23.81 6.01 -2.12
N VAL A 47 -24.00 5.48 -0.91
CA VAL A 47 -24.65 6.23 0.18
C VAL A 47 -23.65 7.22 0.79
N GLN A 48 -22.41 6.75 1.01
CA GLN A 48 -21.27 7.57 1.42
C GLN A 48 -20.04 7.03 0.68
N GLY A 49 -19.39 7.88 -0.11
CA GLY A 49 -18.30 7.48 -0.99
C GLY A 49 -17.08 8.38 -0.90
N GLN A 50 -15.88 7.79 -0.98
CA GLN A 50 -14.62 8.48 -1.11
C GLN A 50 -13.83 7.95 -2.31
N LEU A 51 -13.07 8.85 -2.93
CA LEU A 51 -12.12 8.53 -3.97
C LEU A 51 -10.73 8.86 -3.44
N TRP A 52 -9.89 7.85 -3.23
CA TRP A 52 -8.51 8.01 -2.81
C TRP A 52 -7.61 7.87 -4.03
N ILE A 53 -6.62 8.75 -4.14
CA ILE A 53 -5.69 8.79 -5.26
C ILE A 53 -4.28 8.80 -4.69
N ALA A 54 -3.47 7.82 -5.08
CA ALA A 54 -2.07 7.74 -4.72
C ALA A 54 -1.21 7.92 -5.97
N PHE A 55 -0.30 8.90 -5.89
CA PHE A 55 0.69 9.17 -6.91
C PHE A 55 1.98 8.42 -6.56
N LYS A 56 2.43 7.52 -7.43
CA LYS A 56 3.62 6.68 -7.22
C LYS A 56 4.68 6.96 -8.31
N PRO A 57 5.42 8.09 -8.22
CA PRO A 57 6.41 8.47 -9.23
C PRO A 57 7.46 7.38 -9.50
N ALA A 58 7.90 6.68 -8.45
CA ALA A 58 8.90 5.60 -8.55
C ALA A 58 8.45 4.44 -9.46
N TRP A 59 7.15 4.24 -9.64
CA TRP A 59 6.58 3.21 -10.51
C TRP A 59 5.90 3.79 -11.76
N ARG A 60 5.98 5.12 -11.94
CA ARG A 60 5.22 5.88 -12.96
C ARG A 60 3.75 5.46 -12.97
N GLU A 61 3.14 5.37 -11.79
CA GLU A 61 1.80 4.83 -11.59
C GLU A 61 0.92 5.81 -10.83
N VAL A 62 -0.35 5.89 -11.23
CA VAL A 62 -1.41 6.50 -10.43
C VAL A 62 -2.39 5.41 -10.03
N GLU A 63 -2.59 5.27 -8.73
CA GLU A 63 -3.55 4.34 -8.15
C GLU A 63 -4.79 5.10 -7.69
N VAL A 64 -5.96 4.62 -8.08
CA VAL A 64 -7.25 5.22 -7.75
C VAL A 64 -8.12 4.16 -7.07
N ILE A 65 -8.61 4.50 -5.88
CA ILE A 65 -9.45 3.62 -5.06
C ILE A 65 -10.79 4.31 -4.82
N ALA A 66 -11.87 3.72 -5.31
CA ALA A 66 -13.22 4.12 -4.95
C ALA A 66 -13.73 3.25 -3.80
N LEU A 67 -14.24 3.89 -2.76
CA LEU A 67 -14.68 3.24 -1.53
C LEU A 67 -16.07 3.77 -1.18
N ASP A 68 -17.03 2.89 -0.92
CA ASP A 68 -18.34 3.31 -0.48
C ASP A 68 -18.94 2.45 0.64
N LYS A 69 -19.93 3.00 1.33
CA LYS A 69 -20.85 2.30 2.24
C LYS A 69 -22.23 2.13 1.59
N GLY A 70 -22.29 1.49 0.43
CA GLY A 70 -23.52 1.13 -0.26
C GLY A 70 -24.01 -0.29 0.09
N PRO A 71 -25.14 -0.73 -0.47
CA PRO A 71 -25.67 -2.10 -0.28
C PRO A 71 -24.80 -3.19 -0.94
N GLY A 72 -23.66 -2.81 -1.52
CA GLY A 72 -22.86 -3.66 -2.38
C GLY A 72 -23.51 -3.91 -3.75
N MET A 73 -22.87 -4.77 -4.52
CA MET A 73 -23.31 -5.25 -5.82
C MET A 73 -23.85 -6.67 -5.68
N ALA A 74 -25.07 -6.92 -6.17
CA ALA A 74 -25.67 -8.25 -6.14
C ALA A 74 -24.89 -9.27 -6.98
N ASP A 75 -24.36 -8.83 -8.12
CA ASP A 75 -23.51 -9.64 -9.00
C ASP A 75 -22.39 -8.76 -9.58
N VAL A 76 -21.21 -8.89 -8.99
CA VAL A 76 -20.00 -8.17 -9.43
C VAL A 76 -19.59 -8.60 -10.84
N GLN A 77 -19.68 -9.89 -11.17
CA GLN A 77 -19.26 -10.41 -12.48
C GLN A 77 -20.14 -9.85 -13.59
N ARG A 78 -21.45 -9.84 -13.37
CA ARG A 78 -22.39 -9.21 -14.31
C ARG A 78 -22.14 -7.71 -14.48
N SER A 79 -21.73 -7.02 -13.42
CA SER A 79 -21.41 -5.59 -13.46
C SER A 79 -20.12 -5.28 -14.23
N LEU A 80 -19.24 -6.29 -14.40
CA LEU A 80 -18.04 -6.21 -15.22
C LEU A 80 -18.29 -6.54 -16.70
N THR A 81 -19.47 -7.07 -17.06
CA THR A 81 -19.84 -7.35 -18.44
C THR A 81 -20.26 -6.06 -19.16
N ASP A 82 -19.72 -5.85 -20.36
CA ASP A 82 -20.04 -4.67 -21.17
C ASP A 82 -21.52 -4.54 -21.50
N GLY A 83 -21.98 -3.29 -21.60
CA GLY A 83 -23.37 -2.97 -21.94
C GLY A 83 -24.37 -3.12 -20.77
N VAL A 84 -23.96 -3.67 -19.62
CA VAL A 84 -24.78 -3.70 -18.41
C VAL A 84 -24.57 -2.40 -17.63
N SER A 85 -25.18 -1.31 -18.10
CA SER A 85 -25.34 -0.09 -17.28
C SER A 85 -26.62 -0.17 -16.47
N THR A 86 -26.54 0.12 -15.17
CA THR A 86 -27.69 0.14 -14.24
C THR A 86 -28.56 1.39 -14.38
N GLY A 87 -28.29 2.28 -15.34
CA GLY A 87 -29.10 3.48 -15.59
C GLY A 87 -28.83 4.14 -16.95
N SER A 88 -29.85 4.78 -17.51
CA SER A 88 -29.80 5.56 -18.74
C SER A 88 -29.07 6.90 -18.50
N GLY A 89 -27.95 7.13 -19.19
CA GLY A 89 -27.25 8.43 -19.20
C GLY A 89 -25.81 8.46 -18.70
N SER A 90 -25.11 7.33 -18.59
CA SER A 90 -23.63 7.31 -18.73
C SER A 90 -23.29 6.92 -20.18
N PRO A 91 -22.15 7.31 -20.77
CA PRO A 91 -21.70 6.83 -22.09
C PRO A 91 -21.64 5.30 -22.28
N GLY A 92 -22.07 4.49 -21.30
CA GLY A 92 -22.41 3.09 -21.49
C GLY A 92 -21.26 2.12 -21.25
N THR A 93 -20.27 2.51 -20.45
CA THR A 93 -18.98 1.80 -20.36
C THR A 93 -18.72 1.11 -19.00
N GLY A 94 -19.31 1.58 -17.89
CA GLY A 94 -19.41 0.86 -16.61
C GLY A 94 -18.08 0.34 -16.03
N LEU A 95 -18.16 -0.62 -15.08
CA LEU A 95 -16.97 -1.26 -14.50
C LEU A 95 -16.19 -2.11 -15.53
N GLY A 96 -16.85 -2.62 -16.57
CA GLY A 96 -16.22 -3.37 -17.64
C GLY A 96 -15.18 -2.56 -18.41
N ALA A 97 -15.49 -1.31 -18.76
CA ALA A 97 -14.51 -0.43 -19.40
C ALA A 97 -13.41 0.00 -18.45
N LEU A 98 -13.71 0.25 -17.17
CA LEU A 98 -12.68 0.53 -16.17
C LEU A 98 -11.64 -0.59 -16.12
N ARG A 99 -12.08 -1.84 -16.13
CA ARG A 99 -11.20 -3.02 -16.17
C ARG A 99 -10.32 -3.08 -17.42
N ARG A 100 -10.78 -2.57 -18.57
CA ARG A 100 -9.98 -2.52 -19.81
C ARG A 100 -9.01 -1.34 -19.85
N MET A 101 -9.40 -0.21 -19.25
CA MET A 101 -8.60 1.01 -19.27
C MET A 101 -7.50 1.00 -18.20
N ALA A 102 -7.73 0.32 -17.08
CA ALA A 102 -6.74 0.19 -16.02
C ALA A 102 -5.71 -0.89 -16.37
N ASP A 103 -4.45 -0.65 -15.98
CA ASP A 103 -3.39 -1.65 -16.10
C ASP A 103 -3.53 -2.74 -15.02
N ASP A 104 -4.03 -2.38 -13.84
CA ASP A 104 -4.44 -3.30 -12.79
C ASP A 104 -5.83 -2.92 -12.27
N PHE A 105 -6.71 -3.91 -12.10
CA PHE A 105 -8.07 -3.71 -11.64
C PHE A 105 -8.51 -4.82 -10.68
N ASP A 106 -9.06 -4.45 -9.54
CA ASP A 106 -9.72 -5.39 -8.62
C ASP A 106 -10.92 -4.73 -7.96
N VAL A 107 -11.89 -5.55 -7.57
CA VAL A 107 -13.13 -5.11 -6.93
C VAL A 107 -13.54 -6.10 -5.85
N HIS A 108 -13.89 -5.53 -4.70
CA HIS A 108 -14.56 -6.25 -3.63
C HIS A 108 -15.87 -5.55 -3.30
N SER A 109 -16.97 -6.29 -3.30
CA SER A 109 -18.27 -5.77 -2.92
C SER A 109 -18.97 -6.72 -1.96
N SER A 110 -19.55 -6.15 -0.91
CA SER A 110 -20.31 -6.86 0.11
C SER A 110 -21.46 -5.97 0.58
N PRO A 111 -22.39 -6.49 1.42
CA PRO A 111 -23.43 -5.65 2.03
C PRO A 111 -22.89 -4.51 2.91
N GLN A 112 -21.59 -4.51 3.23
CA GLN A 112 -20.93 -3.44 3.99
C GLN A 112 -20.39 -2.31 3.10
N GLY A 113 -20.36 -2.49 1.78
CA GLY A 113 -19.85 -1.51 0.83
C GLY A 113 -19.11 -2.11 -0.37
N THR A 114 -18.64 -1.24 -1.25
CA THR A 114 -17.79 -1.62 -2.38
C THR A 114 -16.45 -0.91 -2.34
N LEU A 115 -15.40 -1.64 -2.70
CA LEU A 115 -14.03 -1.15 -2.89
C LEU A 115 -13.64 -1.49 -4.33
N VAL A 116 -13.23 -0.50 -5.11
CA VAL A 116 -12.76 -0.67 -6.49
C VAL A 116 -11.38 -0.06 -6.61
N LEU A 117 -10.41 -0.85 -7.05
CA LEU A 117 -9.04 -0.46 -7.32
C LEU A 117 -8.82 -0.37 -8.83
N ALA A 118 -8.18 0.71 -9.27
CA ALA A 118 -7.66 0.85 -10.63
C ALA A 118 -6.27 1.50 -10.58
N ARG A 119 -5.28 0.90 -11.24
CA ARG A 119 -3.96 1.50 -11.46
C ARG A 119 -3.79 1.86 -12.93
N VAL A 120 -3.17 3.01 -13.18
CA VAL A 120 -2.85 3.50 -14.52
C VAL A 120 -1.35 3.79 -14.58
N ARG A 121 -0.69 3.25 -15.60
CA ARG A 121 0.74 3.44 -15.93
C ARG A 121 0.87 3.86 -17.40
N PRO A 122 1.87 4.65 -17.80
CA PRO A 122 2.10 4.95 -19.21
C PRO A 122 2.29 3.69 -20.05
N GLN A 123 1.91 3.75 -21.33
CA GLN A 123 2.10 2.62 -22.23
C GLN A 123 3.57 2.16 -22.25
N GLY A 124 3.78 0.84 -22.15
CA GLY A 124 5.11 0.23 -22.14
C GLY A 124 5.80 0.21 -20.78
N VAL A 125 5.20 0.80 -19.74
CA VAL A 125 5.72 0.68 -18.36
C VAL A 125 5.22 -0.63 -17.74
N ALA A 126 6.15 -1.54 -17.48
CA ALA A 126 5.88 -2.81 -16.80
C ALA A 126 5.36 -2.60 -15.36
N PRO A 127 4.55 -3.51 -14.82
CA PRO A 127 4.18 -3.47 -13.41
C PRO A 127 5.42 -3.55 -12.52
N PRO A 128 5.40 -2.92 -11.33
CA PRO A 128 6.49 -3.05 -10.37
C PRO A 128 6.64 -4.50 -9.91
N ALA A 129 7.86 -4.90 -9.57
CA ALA A 129 8.19 -6.28 -9.22
C ALA A 129 7.36 -6.88 -8.08
N LEU A 130 6.92 -6.02 -7.15
CA LEU A 130 6.07 -6.37 -6.02
C LEU A 130 4.58 -6.09 -6.25
N GLY A 131 4.17 -5.61 -7.43
CA GLY A 131 2.89 -4.93 -7.64
C GLY A 131 1.69 -5.64 -7.02
N ALA A 132 1.47 -6.91 -7.36
CA ALA A 132 0.35 -7.71 -6.85
C ALA A 132 0.49 -8.16 -5.38
N ARG A 133 1.63 -7.89 -4.75
CA ARG A 133 2.03 -8.40 -3.43
C ARG A 133 2.20 -7.31 -2.38
N LEU A 134 2.21 -6.05 -2.77
CA LEU A 134 2.32 -4.91 -1.87
C LEU A 134 1.13 -3.97 -2.01
N GLY A 135 0.49 -3.66 -0.90
CA GLY A 135 -0.54 -2.63 -0.83
C GLY A 135 -0.28 -1.71 0.34
N ALA A 136 -0.46 -0.41 0.15
CA ALA A 136 -0.30 0.55 1.22
C ALA A 136 -1.32 1.68 1.08
N VAL A 137 -1.90 2.09 2.21
CA VAL A 137 -2.69 3.31 2.31
C VAL A 137 -2.09 4.16 3.41
N ARG A 138 -1.86 5.43 3.10
CA ARG A 138 -1.33 6.44 4.02
C ARG A 138 -2.19 7.69 3.91
N LEU A 139 -2.77 8.13 5.02
CA LEU A 139 -3.61 9.32 5.11
C LEU A 139 -3.04 10.29 6.14
N ALA A 140 -3.02 11.56 5.78
CA ALA A 140 -2.68 12.62 6.73
C ALA A 140 -3.77 12.79 7.78
N ALA A 141 -3.39 13.23 8.99
CA ALA A 141 -4.32 13.63 10.03
C ALA A 141 -5.32 14.69 9.51
N PRO A 142 -6.55 14.74 10.03
CA PRO A 142 -7.54 15.72 9.58
C PRO A 142 -7.03 17.16 9.68
N GLY A 143 -7.06 17.88 8.56
CA GLY A 143 -6.61 19.28 8.47
C GLY A 143 -5.14 19.44 8.05
N GLU A 144 -4.36 18.36 8.02
CA GLU A 144 -2.99 18.37 7.54
C GLU A 144 -2.90 18.11 6.03
N THR A 145 -1.88 18.70 5.41
CA THR A 145 -1.56 18.47 3.98
C THR A 145 -0.42 17.47 3.79
N VAL A 146 0.27 17.11 4.88
CA VAL A 146 1.38 16.17 4.90
C VAL A 146 1.14 15.18 6.03
N CYS A 147 1.39 13.90 5.77
CA CYS A 147 1.25 12.83 6.74
C CYS A 147 2.51 12.68 7.58
N GLY A 148 2.37 12.59 8.91
CA GLY A 148 3.44 12.29 9.85
C GLY A 148 3.99 10.86 9.75
N ASP A 149 3.26 9.95 9.11
CA ASP A 149 3.69 8.57 8.87
C ASP A 149 4.54 8.42 7.59
N GLY A 150 5.41 7.43 7.60
CA GLY A 150 6.20 7.00 6.45
C GLY A 150 6.33 5.49 6.35
N TRP A 151 6.56 4.98 5.15
CA TRP A 151 6.95 3.58 4.96
C TRP A 151 7.95 3.46 3.81
N ALA A 152 8.82 2.45 3.89
CA ALA A 152 9.77 2.12 2.83
C ALA A 152 9.96 0.61 2.75
N LEU A 153 10.23 0.12 1.54
CA LEU A 153 10.45 -1.28 1.27
C LEU A 153 11.67 -1.44 0.38
N ALA A 154 12.56 -2.35 0.76
CA ALA A 154 13.71 -2.74 -0.04
C ALA A 154 13.62 -4.22 -0.38
N LEU A 155 13.99 -4.57 -1.60
CA LEU A 155 14.08 -5.94 -2.10
C LEU A 155 15.53 -6.31 -2.38
N GLN A 156 15.89 -7.53 -2.02
CA GLN A 156 17.16 -8.16 -2.36
C GLN A 156 16.85 -9.33 -3.28
N GLY A 157 17.29 -9.24 -4.54
CA GLY A 157 17.23 -10.35 -5.48
C GLY A 157 18.26 -11.43 -5.17
N SER A 158 18.12 -12.58 -5.82
CA SER A 158 19.13 -13.63 -5.82
C SER A 158 20.38 -13.10 -6.52
N ALA A 159 21.53 -13.17 -5.86
CA ALA A 159 22.79 -12.86 -6.54
C ALA A 159 22.95 -13.83 -7.73
N PRO A 160 23.35 -13.38 -8.92
CA PRO A 160 23.77 -14.31 -9.96
C PRO A 160 24.92 -15.15 -9.40
N ALA A 161 24.93 -16.46 -9.72
CA ALA A 161 26.01 -17.36 -9.34
C ALA A 161 27.38 -16.73 -9.66
N GLU A 162 28.34 -16.88 -8.75
CA GLU A 162 29.66 -16.21 -8.75
C GLU A 162 30.26 -16.01 -10.14
N GLY A 163 30.51 -14.74 -10.54
CA GLY A 163 31.28 -14.44 -11.74
C GLY A 163 31.07 -13.09 -12.47
N ALA A 164 30.10 -12.25 -12.10
CA ALA A 164 29.87 -10.96 -12.78
C ALA A 164 30.08 -9.75 -11.85
N PRO A 165 30.86 -8.72 -12.25
CA PRO A 165 31.04 -7.52 -11.45
C PRO A 165 29.90 -6.53 -11.68
N GLY A 166 29.49 -5.84 -10.62
CA GLY A 166 28.76 -4.57 -10.70
C GLY A 166 27.29 -4.66 -10.29
N VAL A 167 26.96 -3.94 -9.22
CA VAL A 167 25.59 -3.64 -8.79
C VAL A 167 24.93 -2.76 -9.86
N GLU A 168 23.90 -3.27 -10.54
CA GLU A 168 23.02 -2.44 -11.38
C GLU A 168 21.72 -2.10 -10.64
N PRO A 169 21.24 -0.85 -10.70
CA PRO A 169 19.86 -0.54 -10.36
C PRO A 169 18.94 -1.20 -11.41
N LEU A 170 17.91 -1.92 -10.96
CA LEU A 170 16.98 -2.68 -11.82
C LEU A 170 16.65 -1.96 -13.15
N GLN A 171 17.26 -2.40 -14.24
CA GLN A 171 16.73 -2.21 -15.58
C GLN A 171 15.74 -3.34 -15.88
N ALA A 172 14.56 -2.98 -16.38
CA ALA A 172 13.55 -3.91 -16.83
C ALA A 172 14.08 -4.71 -18.05
N GLY A 173 14.43 -5.98 -17.85
CA GLY A 173 14.87 -6.85 -18.93
C GLY A 173 15.27 -8.24 -18.47
N GLY A 174 14.28 -9.15 -18.45
CA GLY A 174 14.37 -10.61 -18.60
C GLY A 174 15.51 -11.41 -17.95
N SER A 175 15.15 -12.27 -16.98
CA SER A 175 15.76 -13.60 -16.81
C SER A 175 14.82 -14.58 -16.09
N GLU A 176 14.38 -15.57 -16.86
CA GLU A 176 13.89 -16.95 -16.66
C GLU A 176 13.43 -17.57 -15.33
N ASP A 177 13.29 -16.86 -14.21
CA ASP A 177 12.51 -17.38 -13.07
C ASP A 177 11.31 -16.46 -12.85
N THR A 178 10.18 -16.78 -13.47
CA THR A 178 8.91 -16.07 -13.22
C THR A 178 7.77 -17.07 -13.23
N VAL A 179 7.05 -17.17 -12.11
CA VAL A 179 5.61 -17.50 -12.13
C VAL A 179 4.88 -16.15 -12.27
N ASP A 180 3.99 -16.03 -13.27
CA ASP A 180 3.18 -14.84 -13.55
C ASP A 180 3.91 -13.52 -13.92
N GLY A 181 5.19 -13.58 -14.28
CA GLY A 181 5.92 -12.43 -14.85
C GLY A 181 6.40 -11.38 -13.83
N LEU A 182 6.36 -11.68 -12.52
CA LEU A 182 6.93 -10.84 -11.47
C LEU A 182 8.33 -11.34 -11.06
N PRO A 183 9.34 -10.47 -10.88
CA PRO A 183 10.67 -10.87 -10.40
C PRO A 183 10.62 -11.51 -9.01
N HIS A 184 11.29 -12.64 -8.85
CA HIS A 184 11.52 -13.23 -7.52
C HIS A 184 12.45 -12.35 -6.68
N TYR A 185 12.25 -12.36 -5.36
CA TYR A 185 13.19 -11.78 -4.40
C TYR A 185 13.54 -12.79 -3.32
N ASP A 186 14.77 -12.75 -2.84
CA ASP A 186 15.23 -13.61 -1.74
C ASP A 186 14.80 -13.04 -0.40
N SER A 187 14.86 -11.70 -0.26
CA SER A 187 14.50 -11.01 0.98
C SER A 187 13.82 -9.67 0.72
N ALA A 188 12.84 -9.33 1.55
CA ALA A 188 12.20 -8.02 1.60
C ALA A 188 12.34 -7.43 3.01
N THR A 189 12.80 -6.19 3.11
CA THR A 189 12.83 -5.45 4.38
C THR A 189 11.88 -4.26 4.32
N LEU A 190 10.89 -4.25 5.20
CA LEU A 190 9.89 -3.18 5.37
C LEU A 190 10.24 -2.32 6.58
N LEU A 191 10.15 -1.00 6.42
CA LEU A 191 10.09 -0.02 7.48
C LEU A 191 8.71 0.66 7.46
N VAL A 192 8.08 0.78 8.62
CA VAL A 192 6.98 1.72 8.88
C VAL A 192 7.40 2.65 10.02
N SER A 193 7.15 3.94 9.84
CA SER A 193 7.50 5.04 10.75
C SER A 193 6.25 5.86 11.04
N ASP A 194 6.08 6.23 12.30
CA ASP A 194 5.02 7.08 12.84
C ASP A 194 5.73 8.22 13.59
N GLY A 195 5.80 9.38 12.95
CA GLY A 195 6.50 10.56 13.48
C GLY A 195 5.72 11.17 14.64
N LEU A 196 6.39 11.63 15.70
CA LEU A 196 5.68 12.10 16.89
C LEU A 196 4.82 13.36 16.63
N GLY A 197 3.50 13.17 16.72
CA GLY A 197 2.48 14.18 16.45
C GLY A 197 1.96 14.07 15.02
N HIS A 198 1.52 15.18 14.43
CA HIS A 198 1.09 15.23 13.04
C HIS A 198 1.66 16.47 12.34
N GLY A 199 1.49 16.53 11.02
CA GLY A 199 1.92 17.66 10.21
C GLY A 199 3.42 17.66 9.89
N PRO A 200 3.98 18.82 9.45
CA PRO A 200 5.30 18.87 8.82
C PRO A 200 6.46 18.36 9.67
N ASP A 201 6.46 18.60 10.98
CA ASP A 201 7.55 18.19 11.87
C ASP A 201 7.56 16.68 12.11
N ALA A 202 6.38 16.05 12.21
CA ALA A 202 6.24 14.61 12.29
C ALA A 202 6.67 13.95 10.97
N ALA A 203 6.25 14.54 9.84
CA ALA A 203 6.64 14.08 8.51
C ALA A 203 8.17 14.15 8.32
N ALA A 204 8.81 15.24 8.72
CA ALA A 204 10.26 15.40 8.65
C ALA A 204 11.02 14.33 9.47
N ALA A 205 10.48 13.93 10.62
CA ALA A 205 11.04 12.82 11.40
C ALA A 205 10.92 11.50 10.63
N SER A 206 9.75 11.17 10.10
CA SER A 206 9.56 9.96 9.29
C SER A 206 10.43 9.95 8.03
N ASP A 207 10.51 11.06 7.30
CA ASP A 207 11.38 11.20 6.11
C ASP A 207 12.86 10.99 6.46
N THR A 208 13.31 11.47 7.63
CA THR A 208 14.66 11.21 8.13
C THR A 208 14.91 9.72 8.38
N ALA A 209 13.94 9.00 8.96
CA ALA A 209 14.03 7.56 9.16
C ALA A 209 14.09 6.82 7.82
N LEU A 210 13.22 7.18 6.87
CA LEU A 210 13.18 6.59 5.53
C LEU A 210 14.49 6.81 4.76
N ALA A 211 15.05 8.03 4.82
CA ALA A 211 16.32 8.35 4.19
C ALA A 211 17.50 7.58 4.81
N ALA A 212 17.49 7.37 6.13
CA ALA A 212 18.49 6.55 6.81
C ALA A 212 18.36 5.07 6.47
N PHE A 213 17.13 4.56 6.36
CA PHE A 213 16.83 3.19 5.96
C PHE A 213 17.35 2.87 4.55
N ALA A 214 17.16 3.79 3.60
CA ALA A 214 17.57 3.60 2.21
C ALA A 214 19.08 3.40 2.01
N ARG A 215 19.92 3.75 2.98
CA ARG A 215 21.39 3.63 2.89
C ARG A 215 21.89 2.20 3.03
N ASP A 216 21.26 1.41 3.90
CA ASP A 216 21.64 0.02 4.16
C ASP A 216 20.42 -0.76 4.71
N PRO A 217 19.42 -1.04 3.86
CA PRO A 217 18.18 -1.67 4.30
C PRO A 217 18.34 -3.14 4.68
N PHE A 218 19.47 -3.77 4.32
CA PHE A 218 19.74 -5.19 4.58
C PHE A 218 20.68 -5.45 5.77
N ALA A 219 21.20 -4.40 6.42
CA ALA A 219 21.84 -4.51 7.73
C ALA A 219 21.03 -5.36 8.72
N PRO A 220 21.66 -6.07 9.67
CA PRO A 220 20.94 -6.80 10.71
C PRO A 220 19.91 -5.90 11.40
N LEU A 221 18.66 -6.36 11.56
CA LEU A 221 17.55 -5.52 12.02
C LEU A 221 17.85 -4.72 13.31
N PRO A 222 18.52 -5.28 14.34
CA PRO A 222 18.89 -4.50 15.53
C PRO A 222 19.89 -3.38 15.22
N ALA A 223 20.86 -3.62 14.33
CA ALA A 223 21.83 -2.61 13.91
C ALA A 223 21.19 -1.52 13.04
N LEU A 224 20.25 -1.91 12.17
CA LEU A 224 19.44 -1.00 11.39
C LEU A 224 18.60 -0.10 12.32
N LEU A 225 17.89 -0.66 13.30
CA LEU A 225 17.14 0.11 14.30
C LEU A 225 18.01 1.13 15.04
N GLN A 226 19.23 0.75 15.45
CA GLN A 226 20.18 1.68 16.09
C GLN A 226 20.67 2.78 15.15
N THR A 227 20.79 2.47 13.86
CA THR A 227 21.14 3.46 12.83
C THR A 227 20.00 4.46 12.63
N LEU A 228 18.75 3.99 12.55
CA LEU A 228 17.57 4.85 12.47
C LEU A 228 17.42 5.72 13.72
N HIS A 229 17.62 5.16 14.91
CA HIS A 229 17.56 5.91 16.17
C HIS A 229 18.61 7.03 16.24
N ARG A 230 19.84 6.77 15.80
CA ARG A 230 20.87 7.81 15.71
C ARG A 230 20.52 8.88 14.69
N ALA A 231 20.00 8.50 13.52
CA ALA A 231 19.57 9.43 12.48
C ALA A 231 18.42 10.35 12.94
N LEU A 232 17.54 9.85 13.81
CA LEU A 232 16.40 10.60 14.37
C LEU A 232 16.76 11.51 15.55
N HIS A 233 18.01 11.54 16.03
CA HIS A 233 18.38 12.48 17.09
C HIS A 233 18.22 13.92 16.61
N GLY A 234 17.58 14.75 17.43
CA GLY A 234 17.30 16.15 17.09
C GLY A 234 16.05 16.37 16.24
N THR A 235 15.32 15.31 15.86
CA THR A 235 13.96 15.41 15.31
C THR A 235 12.92 15.30 16.43
N ARG A 236 11.62 15.26 16.09
CA ARG A 236 10.54 14.91 17.03
C ARG A 236 10.64 13.47 17.54
N GLY A 237 11.43 12.63 16.86
CA GLY A 237 11.44 11.19 17.04
C GLY A 237 10.28 10.50 16.32
N ALA A 238 10.32 9.17 16.31
CA ALA A 238 9.28 8.36 15.68
C ALA A 238 9.12 7.00 16.39
N ALA A 239 7.92 6.43 16.33
CA ALA A 239 7.73 5.00 16.51
C ALA A 239 8.06 4.28 15.20
N LEU A 240 8.80 3.17 15.29
CA LEU A 240 9.32 2.43 14.14
C LEU A 240 8.92 0.95 14.22
N PHE A 241 8.62 0.36 13.07
CA PHE A 241 8.48 -1.07 12.89
C PHE A 241 9.30 -1.54 11.69
N LEU A 242 10.21 -2.48 11.94
CA LEU A 242 11.04 -3.12 10.93
C LEU A 242 10.66 -4.58 10.81
N LEU A 243 10.50 -5.06 9.58
CA LEU A 243 10.18 -6.45 9.27
C LEU A 243 11.04 -6.93 8.13
N ARG A 244 11.62 -8.12 8.28
CA ARG A 244 12.36 -8.82 7.23
C ARG A 244 11.75 -10.18 6.96
N ALA A 245 11.25 -10.35 5.74
CA ALA A 245 10.77 -11.62 5.22
C ALA A 245 11.81 -12.17 4.24
N THR A 246 12.40 -13.33 4.56
CA THR A 246 13.36 -14.01 3.68
C THR A 246 12.78 -15.34 3.25
N ARG A 247 12.87 -15.67 1.96
CA ARG A 247 12.29 -16.89 1.37
C ARG A 247 12.88 -18.13 2.07
N GLY A 248 11.98 -19.04 2.48
CA GLY A 248 12.37 -20.27 3.17
C GLY A 248 12.95 -20.08 4.58
N GLN A 249 12.96 -18.85 5.12
CA GLN A 249 13.47 -18.54 6.45
C GLN A 249 12.37 -17.98 7.35
N ALA A 250 12.70 -17.87 8.64
CA ALA A 250 11.80 -17.25 9.60
C ALA A 250 11.60 -15.76 9.28
N LEU A 251 10.40 -15.27 9.53
CA LEU A 251 10.11 -13.83 9.53
C LEU A 251 10.71 -13.21 10.77
N HIS A 252 11.51 -12.16 10.59
CA HIS A 252 12.08 -11.40 11.70
C HIS A 252 11.49 -10.01 11.76
N PHE A 253 11.30 -9.49 12.97
CA PHE A 253 10.89 -8.10 13.15
C PHE A 253 11.53 -7.48 14.38
N THR A 254 11.58 -6.16 14.40
CA THR A 254 12.02 -5.36 15.55
C THR A 254 11.42 -3.96 15.43
N GLY A 255 11.57 -3.12 16.45
CA GLY A 255 11.08 -1.76 16.39
C GLY A 255 10.99 -1.10 17.75
N ALA A 256 10.33 0.04 17.79
CA ALA A 256 10.09 0.81 19.01
C ALA A 256 8.77 1.56 18.91
N GLY A 257 7.91 1.44 19.92
CA GLY A 257 6.71 2.26 20.05
C GLY A 257 5.40 1.50 19.82
N ASN A 258 4.48 2.13 19.09
CA ASN A 258 3.07 1.76 18.95
C ASN A 258 2.69 1.34 17.53
N VAL A 259 3.63 1.26 16.59
CA VAL A 259 3.40 0.68 15.26
C VAL A 259 3.29 -0.85 15.42
N LEU A 260 2.17 -1.41 14.94
CA LEU A 260 1.80 -2.80 15.19
C LEU A 260 1.89 -3.62 13.91
N GLY A 261 2.52 -4.79 14.01
CA GLY A 261 2.50 -5.80 12.96
C GLY A 261 1.53 -6.93 13.27
N ARG A 262 1.04 -7.61 12.24
CA ARG A 262 0.20 -8.80 12.32
C ARG A 262 0.49 -9.72 11.14
N VAL A 263 0.52 -11.03 11.38
CA VAL A 263 0.65 -12.05 10.33
C VAL A 263 -0.66 -12.83 10.25
N MET A 264 -1.20 -12.98 9.05
CA MET A 264 -2.50 -13.58 8.80
C MET A 264 -2.49 -14.54 7.62
N SER A 265 -3.17 -15.69 7.73
CA SER A 265 -3.33 -16.65 6.63
C SER A 265 -4.75 -17.26 6.54
N GLY A 266 -5.73 -16.65 7.22
CA GLY A 266 -7.10 -17.17 7.34
C GLY A 266 -7.28 -18.16 8.51
N VAL A 267 -6.31 -19.04 8.72
CA VAL A 267 -6.22 -19.90 9.92
C VAL A 267 -5.14 -19.46 10.90
N TYR A 268 -4.14 -18.73 10.40
CA TYR A 268 -3.11 -18.10 11.21
C TYR A 268 -3.46 -16.64 11.49
N ASP A 269 -3.26 -16.22 12.72
CA ASP A 269 -3.47 -14.84 13.17
C ASP A 269 -2.59 -14.56 14.39
N LYS A 270 -1.47 -13.86 14.19
CA LYS A 270 -0.55 -13.50 15.29
C LYS A 270 -0.10 -12.07 15.19
N SER A 271 -0.09 -11.37 16.32
CA SER A 271 0.47 -10.02 16.43
C SER A 271 1.99 -10.06 16.57
N MET A 272 2.65 -9.10 15.93
CA MET A 272 4.07 -8.78 16.05
C MET A 272 4.18 -7.51 16.89
N LEU A 273 4.58 -7.66 18.15
CA LEU A 273 4.65 -6.55 19.11
C LEU A 273 6.09 -6.11 19.31
N THR A 274 6.31 -4.81 19.27
CA THR A 274 7.62 -4.20 19.54
C THR A 274 7.65 -3.61 20.94
N PRO A 275 8.83 -3.50 21.58
CA PRO A 275 8.95 -2.82 22.87
C PRO A 275 8.55 -1.35 22.77
N HIS A 276 7.99 -0.80 23.85
CA HIS A 276 7.78 0.65 23.94
C HIS A 276 9.10 1.42 23.83
N GLY A 277 9.06 2.54 23.14
CA GLY A 277 10.18 3.46 22.96
C GLY A 277 9.91 4.43 21.82
N THR A 278 10.78 5.44 21.70
CA THR A 278 10.72 6.43 20.64
C THR A 278 12.11 6.55 20.04
N ALA A 279 12.27 6.18 18.77
CA ALA A 279 13.52 6.36 18.06
C ALA A 279 13.84 7.87 17.96
N GLY A 280 15.12 8.25 18.09
CA GLY A 280 15.54 9.64 18.29
C GLY A 280 15.49 10.16 19.74
N VAL A 281 14.78 9.50 20.66
CA VAL A 281 14.65 9.93 22.07
C VAL A 281 15.15 8.87 23.04
N GLN A 282 14.50 7.70 23.07
CA GLN A 282 14.86 6.61 23.97
C GLN A 282 14.44 5.26 23.39
N LEU A 283 15.41 4.36 23.22
CA LEU A 283 15.16 2.95 22.92
C LEU A 283 15.30 2.09 24.16
N ARG A 284 14.48 1.05 24.24
CA ARG A 284 14.71 -0.09 25.13
C ARG A 284 15.51 -1.15 24.40
N ARG A 285 16.19 -2.01 25.16
CA ARG A 285 16.87 -3.18 24.58
C ARG A 285 15.83 -4.02 23.83
N THR A 286 16.07 -4.19 22.54
CA THR A 286 15.14 -4.86 21.64
C THR A 286 15.60 -6.29 21.47
N GLU A 287 14.74 -7.23 21.82
CA GLU A 287 14.86 -8.59 21.30
C GLU A 287 14.48 -8.56 19.81
N GLN A 288 14.95 -9.55 19.06
CA GLN A 288 14.56 -9.76 17.67
C GLN A 288 13.72 -11.03 17.61
N PRO A 289 12.39 -10.94 17.84
CA PRO A 289 11.53 -12.10 17.70
C PRO A 289 11.59 -12.64 16.28
N SER A 290 11.38 -13.95 16.17
CA SER A 290 11.26 -14.65 14.89
C SER A 290 9.98 -15.47 14.87
N MET A 291 9.27 -15.47 13.74
CA MET A 291 8.15 -16.38 13.48
C MET A 291 8.61 -17.44 12.49
N GLN A 292 8.63 -18.69 12.94
CA GLN A 292 8.93 -19.86 12.11
C GLN A 292 7.65 -20.42 11.48
N GLU A 293 7.82 -21.19 10.40
CA GLU A 293 6.74 -21.96 9.75
C GLU A 293 5.52 -21.11 9.37
N LEU A 294 5.76 -19.98 8.68
CA LEU A 294 4.66 -19.21 8.12
C LEU A 294 4.00 -19.95 6.95
N PRO A 295 2.67 -19.99 6.88
CA PRO A 295 1.96 -20.49 5.71
C PRO A 295 2.40 -19.77 4.43
N SER A 296 2.47 -20.48 3.31
CA SER A 296 2.89 -19.92 2.01
C SER A 296 2.09 -18.69 1.55
N HIS A 297 0.82 -18.64 1.93
CA HIS A 297 -0.13 -17.58 1.62
C HIS A 297 -0.31 -16.59 2.79
N ALA A 298 0.63 -16.57 3.74
CA ALA A 298 0.59 -15.60 4.82
C ALA A 298 0.77 -14.19 4.29
N MET A 299 0.10 -13.25 4.94
CA MET A 299 0.21 -11.83 4.69
C MET A 299 0.70 -11.15 5.96
N MET A 300 1.67 -10.25 5.79
CA MET A 300 2.17 -9.38 6.83
C MET A 300 1.46 -8.04 6.69
N LEU A 301 0.78 -7.64 7.74
CA LEU A 301 0.11 -6.35 7.85
C LEU A 301 0.82 -5.53 8.92
N VAL A 302 1.16 -4.28 8.63
CA VAL A 302 1.73 -3.34 9.59
C VAL A 302 0.89 -2.08 9.56
N HIS A 303 0.52 -1.55 10.72
CA HIS A 303 -0.25 -0.31 10.81
C HIS A 303 0.22 0.59 11.94
N THR A 304 0.05 1.90 11.74
CA THR A 304 0.27 2.93 12.77
C THR A 304 -0.96 3.06 13.67
N ASP A 305 -0.87 3.88 14.71
CA ASP A 305 -1.90 3.91 15.75
C ASP A 305 -3.12 4.78 15.40
N GLY A 306 -3.10 5.47 14.25
CA GLY A 306 -4.30 6.03 13.62
C GLY A 306 -5.37 4.99 13.29
N ILE A 307 -5.00 3.70 13.28
CA ILE A 307 -5.87 2.55 13.10
C ILE A 307 -6.20 1.89 14.46
N ALA A 308 -7.46 1.50 14.64
CA ALA A 308 -7.86 0.70 15.81
C ALA A 308 -7.04 -0.60 15.86
N SER A 309 -6.49 -0.94 17.03
CA SER A 309 -5.57 -2.09 17.16
C SER A 309 -6.27 -3.43 17.32
N ARG A 310 -7.61 -3.43 17.44
CA ARG A 310 -8.42 -4.64 17.68
C ARG A 310 -9.53 -4.72 16.65
N TRP A 311 -9.40 -5.70 15.76
CA TRP A 311 -10.40 -6.07 14.77
C TRP A 311 -10.25 -7.57 14.48
N PRO A 312 -11.37 -8.27 14.21
CA PRO A 312 -11.35 -9.71 14.00
C PRO A 312 -10.73 -10.05 12.64
N ALA A 313 -9.91 -11.12 12.58
CA ALA A 313 -9.31 -11.59 11.32
C ALA A 313 -10.35 -11.93 10.24
N SER A 314 -11.52 -12.40 10.66
CA SER A 314 -12.64 -12.71 9.77
C SER A 314 -13.15 -11.51 8.97
N ALA A 315 -12.93 -10.28 9.44
CA ALA A 315 -13.30 -9.08 8.69
C ALA A 315 -12.46 -8.88 7.42
N LEU A 316 -11.22 -9.40 7.40
CA LEU A 316 -10.31 -9.29 6.25
C LEU A 316 -10.23 -10.57 5.42
N ALA A 317 -10.75 -11.69 5.91
CA ALA A 317 -10.73 -12.97 5.21
C ALA A 317 -11.26 -12.89 3.75
N PRO A 318 -12.38 -12.18 3.45
CA PRO A 318 -12.88 -12.04 2.08
C PRO A 318 -11.95 -11.24 1.13
N LEU A 319 -11.03 -10.47 1.70
CA LEU A 319 -10.08 -9.61 0.97
C LEU A 319 -8.70 -10.27 0.79
N MET A 320 -8.43 -11.39 1.45
CA MET A 320 -7.15 -12.12 1.30
C MET A 320 -6.80 -12.49 -0.16
N PRO A 321 -7.73 -13.00 -0.99
CA PRO A 321 -7.41 -13.31 -2.39
C PRO A 321 -7.34 -12.06 -3.29
N ARG A 322 -7.72 -10.89 -2.78
CA ARG A 322 -7.78 -9.62 -3.51
C ARG A 322 -6.43 -8.92 -3.52
N ASP A 323 -6.29 -7.88 -4.32
CA ASP A 323 -5.13 -7.00 -4.26
C ASP A 323 -4.89 -6.51 -2.81
N PRO A 324 -3.65 -6.59 -2.29
CA PRO A 324 -3.34 -6.21 -0.90
C PRO A 324 -3.71 -4.75 -0.58
N THR A 325 -3.81 -3.88 -1.59
CA THR A 325 -4.25 -2.50 -1.42
C THR A 325 -5.72 -2.41 -1.02
N LEU A 326 -6.58 -3.30 -1.55
CA LEU A 326 -7.98 -3.35 -1.11
C LEU A 326 -8.10 -3.74 0.36
N LEU A 327 -7.21 -4.60 0.85
CA LEU A 327 -7.14 -4.97 2.27
C LEU A 327 -6.67 -3.80 3.14
N ALA A 328 -5.61 -3.09 2.72
CA ALA A 328 -5.16 -1.87 3.39
C ALA A 328 -6.27 -0.81 3.42
N ALA A 329 -6.93 -0.58 2.28
CA ALA A 329 -7.99 0.41 2.15
C ALA A 329 -9.22 0.06 2.98
N ALA A 330 -9.64 -1.21 3.02
CA ALA A 330 -10.74 -1.66 3.88
C ALA A 330 -10.44 -1.43 5.36
N LEU A 331 -9.19 -1.68 5.78
CA LEU A 331 -8.80 -1.49 7.16
C LEU A 331 -8.82 0.00 7.53
N VAL A 332 -8.24 0.86 6.71
CA VAL A 332 -8.33 2.32 6.91
C VAL A 332 -9.79 2.77 6.89
N TRP A 333 -10.59 2.35 5.91
CA TRP A 333 -11.98 2.79 5.76
C TRP A 333 -12.87 2.43 6.95
N THR A 334 -12.60 1.30 7.62
CA THR A 334 -13.45 0.79 8.70
C THR A 334 -12.88 1.00 10.11
N GLN A 335 -11.57 1.14 10.26
CA GLN A 335 -10.88 1.18 11.55
C GLN A 335 -10.11 2.48 11.82
N LEU A 336 -10.22 3.49 10.96
CA LEU A 336 -9.63 4.81 11.17
C LEU A 336 -10.19 5.47 12.43
N ARG A 337 -9.31 5.94 13.32
CA ARG A 337 -9.67 6.67 14.54
C ARG A 337 -10.06 8.13 14.28
N GLY A 338 -9.59 8.71 13.17
CA GLY A 338 -10.00 10.03 12.68
C GLY A 338 -9.45 11.22 13.46
N ARG A 339 -8.33 11.06 14.17
CA ARG A 339 -7.67 12.12 14.96
C ARG A 339 -6.17 12.22 14.74
N ASP A 340 -5.62 11.31 13.95
CA ASP A 340 -4.18 11.14 13.78
C ASP A 340 -3.88 10.73 12.34
N ASP A 341 -2.60 10.75 11.99
CA ASP A 341 -2.08 10.13 10.79
C ASP A 341 -2.37 8.63 10.80
N ALA A 342 -2.59 8.05 9.62
CA ALA A 342 -2.95 6.64 9.52
C ALA A 342 -2.30 5.96 8.32
N THR A 343 -1.55 4.90 8.62
CA THR A 343 -0.87 4.08 7.62
C THR A 343 -1.17 2.61 7.84
N VAL A 344 -1.47 1.91 6.75
CA VAL A 344 -1.54 0.44 6.69
C VAL A 344 -0.68 0.00 5.51
N VAL A 345 0.24 -0.94 5.76
CA VAL A 345 1.05 -1.61 4.74
C VAL A 345 0.78 -3.10 4.81
N VAL A 346 0.53 -3.71 3.66
CA VAL A 346 0.24 -5.14 3.49
C VAL A 346 1.23 -5.72 2.51
N LEU A 347 1.94 -6.75 2.93
CA LEU A 347 2.88 -7.51 2.12
C LEU A 347 2.43 -8.97 2.08
N LYS A 348 2.19 -9.51 0.87
CA LYS A 348 1.92 -10.92 0.65
C LYS A 348 3.22 -11.69 0.52
N GLN A 349 3.31 -12.82 1.22
CA GLN A 349 4.43 -13.73 1.06
C GLN A 349 4.45 -14.31 -0.36
N GLU A 350 5.64 -14.71 -0.82
CA GLU A 350 5.77 -15.48 -2.04
C GLU A 350 5.29 -16.89 -1.79
N GLU A 351 4.46 -17.42 -2.68
CA GLU A 351 4.28 -18.87 -2.70
C GLU A 351 5.65 -19.50 -3.00
N PRO A 352 6.14 -20.44 -2.16
CA PRO A 352 7.26 -21.25 -2.55
C PRO A 352 6.81 -22.10 -3.75
N SER A 353 7.43 -21.85 -4.91
CA SER A 353 7.33 -22.69 -6.12
C SER A 353 7.51 -24.17 -5.83
#